data_AF-X0Y5H6-F1
#
_entry.id   AF-X0Y5H6-F1
#
_cell.length_a   1.000
_cell.length_b   1.000
_cell.length_c   1.000
_cell.angle_alpha   90.00
_cell.angle_beta   90.00
_cell.angle_gamma   90.00
#
_symmetry.space_group_name_H-M   'P 1'
#
loop_
_entity.id
_entity.type
_entity.pdbx_description
1 polymer ?
#
loop_
_entity_poly.entity_id
_entity_poly.type
_entity_poly.pdbx_seq_one_letter_code
_entity_poly.pdbx_strand_id
1 'polypeptide(L)' 'CAEEFRSGGRKTSTLDQYGRDITTLAEEGKLDPVIGREKEIDRVIHILSRRTKNNPVLIGDPGVGKTAI' A
#
# COMPACT_ATOMS: atom_id res chain seq x y z
N CYS A 1 13.34 -16.26 -18.62
CA CYS A 1 13.03 -14.83 -18.72
C CYS A 1 11.82 -14.50 -17.85
N ALA A 2 12.03 -14.26 -16.56
CA ALA A 2 11.06 -13.64 -15.68
C ALA A 2 11.81 -12.51 -14.96
N GLU A 3 11.31 -11.30 -15.08
CA GLU A 3 11.97 -10.09 -14.60
C GLU A 3 11.97 -10.06 -13.07
N GLU A 4 13.18 -10.04 -12.48
CA GLU A 4 13.38 -9.75 -11.07
C GLU A 4 13.13 -8.26 -10.83
N PHE A 5 11.96 -7.90 -10.29
CA PHE A 5 11.72 -6.55 -9.77
C PHE A 5 12.42 -6.38 -8.41
N ARG A 6 13.75 -6.46 -8.43
CA ARG A 6 14.60 -6.20 -7.26
C ARG A 6 14.70 -4.69 -7.09
N SER A 7 13.82 -4.11 -6.28
CA SER A 7 14.00 -2.71 -5.86
C SER A 7 15.30 -2.62 -5.05
N GLY A 8 16.21 -1.79 -5.53
CA GLY A 8 17.59 -1.73 -5.08
C GLY A 8 17.71 -1.37 -3.60
N GLY A 9 18.61 -2.08 -2.93
CA GLY A 9 18.98 -1.81 -1.54
C GLY A 9 19.35 -0.35 -1.30
N ARG A 10 18.48 0.35 -0.59
CA ARG A 10 18.91 1.36 0.38
C ARG A 10 18.53 0.78 1.73
N LYS A 11 19.51 0.51 2.59
CA LYS A 11 19.25 0.32 4.02
C LYS A 11 18.61 1.61 4.52
N THR A 12 17.28 1.63 4.58
CA THR A 12 16.54 2.80 5.03
C THR A 12 16.51 2.79 6.55
N SER A 13 17.67 3.04 7.17
CA SER A 13 17.88 2.91 8.62
C SER A 13 16.85 3.65 9.47
N THR A 14 16.26 4.73 8.94
CA THR A 14 15.22 5.51 9.62
C THR A 14 13.81 4.95 9.36
N LEU A 15 13.50 4.50 8.14
CA LEU A 15 12.18 3.94 7.82
C LEU A 15 11.99 2.57 8.48
N ASP A 16 13.05 1.78 8.60
CA ASP A 16 12.98 0.45 9.22
C ASP A 16 12.78 0.54 10.74
N GLN A 17 13.20 1.64 11.38
CA GLN A 17 13.03 1.87 12.81
C GLN A 17 11.61 2.35 13.19
N TYR A 18 10.92 3.04 12.27
CA TYR A 18 9.65 3.70 12.57
C TYR A 18 8.48 3.27 11.68
N GLY A 19 8.76 2.58 10.58
CA GLY A 19 7.79 2.13 9.59
C GLY A 19 7.63 0.62 9.59
N ARG A 20 6.49 0.15 9.08
CA ARG A 20 6.27 -1.24 8.71
C ARG A 20 6.18 -1.32 7.20
N ASP A 21 6.96 -2.21 6.58
CA ASP A 21 6.87 -2.45 5.14
C ASP A 21 5.72 -3.43 4.84
N ILE A 22 4.63 -2.87 4.32
CA ILE A 22 3.45 -3.64 3.90
C ILE A 22 3.69 -4.45 2.62
N THR A 23 4.67 -4.10 1.80
CA THR A 23 5.02 -4.83 0.56
C THR A 23 5.63 -6.18 0.92
N THR A 24 6.60 -6.17 1.83
CA THR A 24 7.24 -7.39 2.33
C THR A 24 6.21 -8.30 3.02
N LEU A 25 5.29 -7.73 3.82
CA LEU A 25 4.24 -8.51 4.48
C LEU A 25 3.23 -9.12 3.50
N ALA A 26 2.95 -8.44 2.38
CA ALA A 26 2.10 -8.97 1.31
C ALA A 26 2.79 -10.12 0.56
N GLU A 27 4.09 -10.00 0.27
CA GLU A 27 4.88 -11.08 -0.36
C GLU A 27 4.94 -12.33 0.53
N GLU A 28 5.04 -12.15 1.85
CA GLU A 28 5.04 -13.26 2.83
C GLU A 28 3.65 -13.86 3.08
N GLY A 29 2.58 -13.30 2.48
CA GLY A 29 1.20 -13.77 2.67
C GLY A 29 0.65 -13.54 4.09
N LYS A 30 1.26 -12.65 4.87
CA LYS A 30 0.85 -12.30 6.23
C LYS A 30 -0.15 -11.14 6.28
N LEU A 31 -0.46 -10.55 5.12
CA LEU A 31 -1.43 -9.48 4.99
C LEU A 31 -2.85 -10.07 4.87
N ASP A 32 -3.78 -9.57 5.67
CA ASP A 32 -5.18 -10.01 5.61
C ASP A 32 -5.80 -9.67 4.24
N PRO A 33 -6.51 -10.61 3.59
CA PRO A 33 -7.13 -10.34 2.30
C PRO A 33 -8.25 -9.30 2.44
N VAL A 34 -8.24 -8.30 1.56
CA VAL A 34 -9.24 -7.23 1.57
C VAL A 34 -10.49 -7.68 0.82
N ILE A 35 -11.61 -7.85 1.52
CA ILE A 35 -12.88 -8.29 0.94
C ILE A 35 -13.85 -7.11 0.80
N GLY A 36 -14.42 -6.94 -0.40
CA GLY A 36 -15.54 -6.02 -0.63
C GLY A 36 -15.18 -4.54 -0.78
N ARG A 37 -13.89 -4.20 -1.01
CA ARG A 37 -13.39 -2.82 -1.16
C ARG A 37 -12.77 -2.50 -2.52
N GLU A 38 -13.22 -3.21 -3.55
CA GLU A 38 -12.70 -3.10 -4.92
C GLU A 38 -12.80 -1.65 -5.44
N LYS A 39 -13.90 -0.97 -5.16
CA LYS A 39 -14.15 0.42 -5.61
C LYS A 39 -13.17 1.42 -4.99
N GLU A 40 -12.83 1.24 -3.71
CA GLU A 40 -11.87 2.08 -3.01
C GLU A 40 -10.45 1.84 -3.55
N ILE A 41 -10.07 0.57 -3.74
CA ILE A 41 -8.77 0.18 -4.28
C ILE A 41 -8.57 0.76 -5.70
N ASP A 42 -9.55 0.58 -6.59
CA ASP A 42 -9.51 1.13 -7.94
C ASP A 42 -9.35 2.65 -7.93
N ARG A 43 -10.07 3.33 -7.02
CA ARG A 43 -9.98 4.78 -6.87
C ARG A 43 -8.59 5.22 -6.39
N VAL A 44 -7.99 4.49 -5.45
CA VAL A 44 -6.64 4.76 -4.94
C VAL A 44 -5.61 4.61 -6.05
N ILE A 45 -5.66 3.51 -6.81
CA ILE A 45 -4.78 3.27 -7.97
C ILE A 45 -4.90 4.41 -8.98
N HIS A 46 -6.13 4.81 -9.30
CA HIS A 46 -6.38 5.90 -10.23
C HIS A 46 -5.89 7.27 -9.72
N ILE A 47 -6.02 7.56 -8.42
CA ILE A 47 -5.51 8.80 -7.82
C ILE A 47 -3.99 8.84 -7.82
N LEU A 48 -3.33 7.74 -7.44
CA LEU A 48 -1.87 7.61 -7.45
C LEU A 48 -1.27 7.80 -8.85
N SER A 49 -2.02 7.42 -9.90
CA SER A 49 -1.62 7.56 -11.30
C SER A 49 -1.72 8.99 -11.85
N ARG A 50 -2.23 9.97 -11.08
CA ARG A 50 -2.39 11.36 -11.56
C ARG A 50 -1.07 12.13 -11.55
N ARG A 51 -0.94 13.09 -12.48
CA ARG A 51 0.23 14.00 -12.54
C ARG A 51 0.26 15.02 -11.39
N THR A 52 -0.89 15.35 -10.79
CA THR A 52 -1.00 16.32 -9.70
C THR A 52 -1.96 15.81 -8.63
N LYS A 53 -1.68 16.15 -7.36
CA LYS A 53 -2.45 15.70 -6.18
C LYS A 53 -2.64 14.18 -6.15
N ASN A 54 -1.54 13.44 -6.29
CA ASN A 54 -1.52 11.99 -6.33
C ASN A 54 -1.57 11.32 -4.95
N ASN A 55 -1.70 12.08 -3.86
CA ASN A 55 -1.79 11.53 -2.51
C ASN A 55 -3.26 11.26 -2.16
N PRO A 56 -3.73 9.98 -2.17
CA PRO A 56 -5.10 9.65 -1.81
C PRO A 56 -5.32 9.86 -0.30
N VAL A 57 -6.55 10.25 0.08
CA VAL A 57 -6.99 10.33 1.46
C VAL A 57 -8.30 9.59 1.63
N LEU A 58 -8.34 8.64 2.56
CA LEU A 58 -9.52 7.83 2.86
C LEU A 58 -10.30 8.46 4.02
N ILE A 59 -11.53 8.91 3.74
CA ILE A 59 -12.42 9.56 4.71
C ILE A 59 -13.59 8.61 5.01
N GLY A 60 -14.08 8.63 6.26
CA GLY A 60 -15.13 7.74 6.74
C GLY A 60 -15.20 7.70 8.27
N ASP A 61 -16.21 7.03 8.81
CA ASP A 61 -16.39 6.89 10.26
C ASP A 61 -15.24 6.08 10.90
N PRO A 62 -14.92 6.32 12.19
CA PRO A 62 -13.99 5.47 12.90
C PRO A 62 -14.50 4.02 12.93
N GLY A 63 -13.60 3.05 12.79
CA GLY A 63 -13.96 1.62 12.83
C GLY A 63 -14.31 0.99 11.48
N VAL A 64 -14.46 1.77 10.40
CA VAL A 64 -14.65 1.23 9.04
C VAL A 64 -13.41 0.56 8.46
N GLY A 65 -12.34 0.35 9.23
CA GLY A 65 -11.15 -0.38 8.80
C GLY A 65 -10.34 0.27 7.68
N LYS A 66 -10.18 1.60 7.67
CA LYS A 66 -9.42 2.32 6.61
C LYS A 66 -7.98 1.82 6.41
N THR A 67 -7.40 1.21 7.43
CA THR A 67 -6.07 0.58 7.41
C THR A 67 -6.04 -0.73 6.61
N ALA A 68 -7.19 -1.34 6.36
CA ALA A 68 -7.33 -2.56 5.58
C ALA A 68 -7.56 -2.27 4.08
N ILE A 69 -7.35 -1.03 3.60
CA ILE A 69 -7.27 -0.65 2.18
C ILE A 69 -5.81 -0.29 1.92
#